data_AF-A0A522DZ83-F1
#
_entry.id   AF-A0A522DZ83-F1
#
_cell.length_a   1.000
_cell.length_b   1.000
_cell.length_c   1.000
_cell.angle_alpha   90.00
_cell.angle_beta   90.00
_cell.angle_gamma   90.00
#
_symmetry.space_group_name_H-M   'P 1'
#
loop_
_entity.id
_entity.type
_entity.pdbx_description
1 polymer ?
#
loop_
_entity_poly.entity_id
_entity_poly.type
_entity_poly.pdbx_seq_one_letter_code
_entity_poly.pdbx_strand_id
1 'polypeptide(L)'
;PGDVKQVQAELKQMFGNNYSVQTRYEQNRSLYSVMQNEKWVIYAVLVLIMAIFSFTMVSSLTMLVLEKEKDISVLHALGGNKTFIQKIFLTEGLLLAIIGGGVGMLLALVIAWLQINYKLIPLQGGSFLIDYFPVKLQWPDFLLVGTTVLVIALLASWIPSRKAAMQEFSLRSE
;
A
#
# COMPACT_ATOMS: atom_id res chain seq x y z
N PRO A 1 8.04 -34.45 -0.06
CA PRO A 1 8.50 -33.05 -0.05
C PRO A 1 10.01 -32.98 0.19
N GLY A 2 10.80 -33.23 -0.86
CA GLY A 2 12.26 -33.11 -0.80
C GLY A 2 12.69 -31.71 -1.21
N ASP A 3 13.68 -31.15 -0.52
CA ASP A 3 14.24 -29.83 -0.84
C ASP A 3 14.86 -29.90 -2.25
N VAL A 4 14.34 -29.08 -3.17
CA VAL A 4 14.69 -29.11 -4.60
C VAL A 4 16.20 -28.94 -4.80
N LYS A 5 16.86 -28.23 -3.87
CA LYS A 5 18.32 -28.05 -3.86
C LYS A 5 19.08 -29.32 -3.47
N GLN A 6 18.56 -30.11 -2.52
CA GLN A 6 19.18 -31.39 -2.13
C GLN A 6 19.06 -32.41 -3.25
N VAL A 7 17.88 -32.53 -3.86
CA VAL A 7 17.66 -33.46 -4.98
C VAL A 7 18.49 -33.06 -6.20
N GLN A 8 18.64 -31.75 -6.47
CA GLN A 8 19.53 -31.26 -7.52
C GLN A 8 21.00 -31.60 -7.24
N ALA A 9 21.45 -31.47 -6.00
CA ALA A 9 22.83 -31.80 -5.60
C ALA A 9 23.13 -33.30 -5.73
N GLU A 10 22.21 -34.17 -5.30
CA GLU A 10 22.33 -35.63 -5.44
C GLU A 10 22.33 -36.06 -6.92
N LEU A 11 21.46 -35.47 -7.74
CA LEU A 11 21.43 -35.75 -9.19
C LEU A 11 22.70 -35.24 -9.89
N LYS A 12 23.25 -34.08 -9.49
CA LYS A 12 24.54 -33.59 -10.00
C LYS A 12 25.69 -34.52 -9.62
N GLN A 13 25.67 -35.07 -8.41
CA GLN A 13 26.66 -36.04 -7.95
C GLN A 13 26.56 -37.37 -8.69
N MET A 14 25.35 -37.87 -8.96
CA MET A 14 25.14 -39.16 -9.64
C MET A 14 25.46 -39.12 -11.14
N PHE A 15 25.15 -38.02 -11.83
CA PHE A 15 25.30 -37.93 -13.29
C PHE A 15 26.59 -37.23 -13.78
N GLY A 16 27.39 -36.67 -12.86
CA GLY A 16 28.69 -36.05 -13.16
C GLY A 16 28.60 -34.78 -14.02
N ASN A 17 29.76 -34.28 -14.50
CA ASN A 17 29.88 -33.01 -15.24
C ASN A 17 29.34 -33.03 -16.68
N ASN A 18 28.92 -34.18 -17.20
CA ASN A 18 28.47 -34.33 -18.59
C ASN A 18 27.00 -33.91 -18.79
N TYR A 19 26.23 -33.72 -17.72
CA TYR A 19 24.82 -33.35 -17.79
C TYR A 19 24.52 -32.07 -17.01
N SER A 20 23.85 -31.11 -17.65
CA SER A 20 23.37 -29.89 -17.02
C SER A 20 22.04 -30.16 -16.30
N VAL A 21 22.10 -30.51 -15.01
CA VAL A 21 20.91 -30.66 -14.17
C VAL A 21 20.39 -29.27 -13.78
N GLN A 22 19.44 -28.77 -14.56
CA GLN A 22 18.75 -27.51 -14.30
C GLN A 22 17.40 -27.78 -13.63
N THR A 23 17.08 -26.99 -12.60
CA THR A 23 15.75 -27.00 -12.00
C THR A 23 14.73 -26.33 -12.92
N ARG A 24 13.44 -26.65 -12.77
CA ARG A 24 12.35 -25.99 -13.53
C ARG A 24 12.39 -24.46 -13.44
N TYR A 25 12.94 -23.93 -12.35
CA TYR A 25 13.18 -22.52 -12.10
C TYR A 25 14.35 -21.95 -12.91
N GLU A 26 15.46 -22.69 -13.04
CA GLU A 26 16.62 -22.31 -13.86
C GLU A 26 16.30 -22.37 -15.36
N GLN A 27 15.50 -23.34 -15.78
CA GLN A 27 15.09 -23.51 -17.18
C GLN A 27 14.12 -22.40 -17.65
N ASN A 28 13.37 -21.79 -16.73
CA ASN A 28 12.43 -20.70 -17.00
C ASN A 28 12.83 -19.40 -16.28
N ARG A 29 14.12 -19.21 -16.00
CA ARG A 29 14.63 -18.08 -15.20
C ARG A 29 14.18 -16.73 -15.76
N SER A 30 14.11 -16.59 -17.08
CA SER A 30 13.60 -15.38 -17.75
C SER A 30 12.14 -15.10 -17.37
N LEU A 31 11.25 -16.09 -17.50
CA LEU A 31 9.83 -15.95 -17.17
C LEU A 31 9.61 -15.59 -15.68
N TYR A 32 10.31 -16.25 -14.76
CA TYR A 32 10.21 -15.94 -13.33
C TYR A 32 10.77 -14.56 -12.97
N SER A 33 11.87 -14.15 -13.63
CA SER A 33 12.43 -12.81 -13.44
C SER A 33 11.52 -11.71 -13.99
N VAL A 34 10.82 -11.97 -15.09
CA VAL A 34 9.82 -11.06 -15.65
C VAL A 34 8.62 -10.92 -14.71
N MET A 35 8.08 -12.02 -14.16
CA MET A 35 6.99 -11.97 -13.19
C MET A 35 7.34 -11.18 -11.92
N GLN A 36 8.57 -11.30 -11.42
CA GLN A 36 9.00 -10.49 -10.26
C GLN A 36 9.14 -9.02 -10.63
N ASN A 37 9.71 -8.69 -11.79
CA ASN A 37 9.83 -7.31 -12.24
C ASN A 37 8.46 -6.66 -12.47
N GLU A 38 7.48 -7.40 -13.00
CA GLU A 38 6.12 -6.92 -13.21
C GLU A 38 5.47 -6.48 -11.89
N LYS A 39 5.63 -7.26 -10.82
CA LYS A 39 5.16 -6.88 -9.48
C LYS A 39 5.75 -5.54 -9.02
N TRP A 40 7.05 -5.34 -9.23
CA TRP A 40 7.72 -4.08 -8.86
C TRP A 40 7.22 -2.89 -9.66
N VAL A 41 6.95 -3.06 -10.96
CA VAL A 41 6.37 -2.00 -11.80
C VAL A 41 4.97 -1.61 -11.33
N ILE A 42 4.10 -2.59 -11.05
CA ILE A 42 2.75 -2.33 -10.52
C ILE A 42 2.84 -1.62 -9.16
N TYR A 43 3.76 -2.05 -8.30
CA TYR A 43 4.00 -1.38 -7.02
C TYR A 43 4.47 0.07 -7.20
N ALA A 44 5.36 0.35 -8.14
CA ALA A 44 5.82 1.71 -8.43
C ALA A 44 4.66 2.61 -8.90
N VAL A 45 3.78 2.10 -9.77
CA VAL A 45 2.57 2.83 -10.20
C VAL A 45 1.64 3.11 -9.02
N LEU A 46 1.43 2.14 -8.13
CA LEU A 46 0.65 2.32 -6.92
C LEU A 46 1.20 3.46 -6.06
N VAL A 47 2.53 3.50 -5.84
CA VAL A 47 3.17 4.57 -5.08
C VAL A 47 2.97 5.95 -5.72
N LEU A 48 3.05 6.04 -7.05
CA LEU A 48 2.79 7.29 -7.78
C LEU A 48 1.34 7.77 -7.62
N ILE A 49 0.37 6.87 -7.73
CA ILE A 49 -1.05 7.18 -7.49
C ILE A 49 -1.24 7.66 -6.04
N MET A 50 -0.61 6.99 -5.08
CA MET A 50 -0.66 7.39 -3.67
C MET A 50 -0.03 8.76 -3.43
N ALA A 51 1.03 9.12 -4.16
CA ALA A 51 1.60 10.47 -4.11
C ALA A 51 0.57 11.52 -4.57
N ILE A 52 -0.20 11.26 -5.64
CA ILE A 52 -1.28 12.16 -6.09
C ILE A 52 -2.34 12.31 -4.99
N PHE A 53 -2.78 11.19 -4.39
CA PHE A 53 -3.73 11.21 -3.28
C PHE A 53 -3.24 12.01 -2.07
N SER A 54 -1.93 11.96 -1.79
CA SER A 54 -1.34 12.73 -0.68
C SER A 54 -1.54 14.24 -0.85
N PHE A 55 -1.43 14.77 -2.07
CA PHE A 55 -1.68 16.20 -2.35
C PHE A 55 -3.15 16.59 -2.16
N THR A 56 -4.06 15.70 -2.57
CA THR A 56 -5.50 15.89 -2.35
C THR A 56 -5.82 15.90 -0.86
N MET A 57 -5.21 15.00 -0.09
CA MET A 57 -5.35 14.93 1.36
C MET A 57 -4.83 16.21 2.03
N VAL A 58 -3.67 16.72 1.63
CA VAL A 58 -3.12 18.00 2.14
C VAL A 58 -4.10 19.15 1.89
N SER A 59 -4.65 19.23 0.68
CA SER A 59 -5.58 20.30 0.29
C SER A 59 -6.89 20.23 1.08
N SER A 60 -7.44 19.02 1.25
CA SER A 60 -8.67 18.78 2.02
C SER A 60 -8.48 19.08 3.51
N LEU A 61 -7.40 18.60 4.14
CA LEU A 61 -7.12 18.91 5.54
C LEU A 61 -6.85 20.40 5.75
N THR A 62 -6.18 21.06 4.81
CA THR A 62 -5.98 22.52 4.87
C THR A 62 -7.29 23.27 4.78
N MET A 63 -8.22 22.85 3.92
CA MET A 63 -9.57 23.41 3.85
C MET A 63 -10.32 23.22 5.17
N LEU A 64 -10.26 22.03 5.76
CA LEU A 64 -10.89 21.74 7.05
C LEU A 64 -10.35 22.62 8.18
N VAL A 65 -9.04 22.89 8.19
CA VAL A 65 -8.41 23.84 9.11
C VAL A 65 -8.98 25.25 8.96
N LEU A 66 -9.10 25.74 7.72
CA LEU A 66 -9.64 27.08 7.42
C LEU A 66 -11.11 27.21 7.82
N GLU A 67 -11.94 26.21 7.53
CA GLU A 67 -13.35 26.19 7.94
C GLU A 67 -13.51 26.18 9.47
N LYS A 68 -12.55 25.59 10.19
CA LYS A 68 -12.53 25.47 11.65
C LYS A 68 -11.74 26.56 12.36
N GLU A 69 -11.31 27.61 11.66
CA GLU A 69 -10.49 28.69 12.25
C GLU A 69 -11.18 29.38 13.45
N LYS A 70 -12.50 29.59 13.38
CA LYS A 70 -13.27 30.16 14.51
C LYS A 70 -13.28 29.25 15.72
N ASP A 71 -13.50 27.94 15.52
CA ASP A 71 -13.50 26.94 16.58
C ASP A 71 -12.10 26.82 17.23
N ILE A 72 -11.03 26.87 16.42
CA ILE A 72 -9.64 26.90 16.87
C ILE A 72 -9.36 28.14 17.73
N SER A 73 -9.89 29.30 17.33
CA SER A 73 -9.74 30.57 18.06
C SER A 73 -10.43 30.54 19.42
N VAL A 74 -11.63 29.95 19.51
CA VAL A 74 -12.34 29.73 20.79
C VAL A 74 -11.53 28.79 21.69
N LEU A 75 -11.00 27.70 21.12
CA LEU A 75 -10.18 26.74 21.87
C LEU A 75 -8.91 27.40 22.41
N HIS A 76 -8.29 28.28 21.64
CA HIS A 76 -7.16 29.10 22.09
C HIS A 76 -7.54 30.06 23.22
N ALA A 77 -8.70 30.72 23.14
CA ALA A 77 -9.19 31.60 24.20
C ALA A 77 -9.49 30.86 25.52
N LEU A 78 -9.82 29.57 25.45
CA LEU A 78 -9.98 28.67 26.60
C LEU A 78 -8.65 28.13 27.17
N GLY A 79 -7.50 28.53 26.62
CA GLY A 79 -6.17 28.07 27.05
C GLY A 79 -5.61 26.88 26.26
N GLY A 80 -6.21 26.53 25.12
CA GLY A 80 -5.73 25.48 24.23
C GLY A 80 -4.31 25.76 23.72
N ASN A 81 -3.43 24.76 23.84
CA ASN A 81 -2.05 24.85 23.34
C ASN A 81 -1.98 24.51 21.83
N LYS A 82 -1.09 25.17 21.08
CA LYS A 82 -0.79 24.90 19.66
C LYS A 82 -0.51 23.42 19.39
N THR A 83 0.16 22.74 20.32
CA THR A 83 0.43 21.29 20.22
C THR A 83 -0.83 20.43 20.31
N PHE A 84 -1.86 20.88 21.05
CA PHE A 84 -3.13 20.17 21.14
C PHE A 84 -3.89 20.25 19.82
N ILE A 85 -3.96 21.44 19.22
CA ILE A 85 -4.56 21.64 17.89
C ILE A 85 -3.83 20.80 16.84
N GLN A 86 -2.50 20.82 16.84
CA GLN A 86 -1.71 19.99 15.93
C GLN A 86 -2.04 18.49 16.06
N LYS A 87 -2.22 17.98 17.28
CA LYS A 87 -2.56 16.58 17.53
C LYS A 87 -3.94 16.19 16.99
N ILE A 88 -4.92 17.09 17.04
CA ILE A 88 -6.26 16.84 16.48
C ILE A 88 -6.13 16.54 14.99
N PHE A 89 -5.53 17.45 14.22
CA PHE A 89 -5.39 17.30 12.77
C PHE A 89 -4.49 16.13 12.35
N LEU A 90 -3.45 15.82 13.14
CA LEU A 90 -2.61 14.64 12.91
C LEU A 90 -3.41 13.35 13.13
N THR A 91 -4.26 13.31 14.16
CA THR A 91 -5.13 12.17 14.45
C THR A 91 -6.21 12.02 13.38
N GLU A 92 -6.76 13.12 12.86
CA GLU A 92 -7.68 13.14 11.72
C GLU A 92 -7.07 12.46 10.49
N GLY A 93 -5.84 12.85 10.14
CA GLY A 93 -5.10 12.25 9.03
C GLY A 93 -4.81 10.77 9.23
N LEU A 94 -4.47 10.37 10.46
CA LEU A 94 -4.26 8.97 10.81
C LEU A 94 -5.56 8.16 10.75
N LEU A 95 -6.68 8.71 11.21
CA LEU A 95 -8.00 8.08 11.12
C LEU A 95 -8.41 7.86 9.67
N LEU A 96 -8.23 8.86 8.81
CA LEU A 96 -8.46 8.73 7.37
C LEU A 96 -7.61 7.61 6.76
N ALA A 97 -6.34 7.50 7.14
CA ALA A 97 -5.45 6.46 6.67
C ALA A 97 -5.88 5.06 7.13
N ILE A 98 -6.24 4.90 8.39
CA ILE A 98 -6.66 3.62 8.98
C ILE A 98 -7.99 3.17 8.39
N ILE A 99 -8.98 4.06 8.33
CA ILE A 99 -10.31 3.73 7.81
C ILE A 99 -10.21 3.46 6.30
N GLY A 100 -9.60 4.37 5.53
CA GLY A 100 -9.45 4.20 4.09
C GLY A 100 -8.60 2.98 3.73
N GLY A 101 -7.46 2.80 4.41
CA GLY A 101 -6.58 1.64 4.23
C GLY A 101 -7.26 0.33 4.64
N GLY A 102 -7.98 0.32 5.77
CA GLY A 102 -8.71 -0.85 6.25
C GLY A 102 -9.84 -1.26 5.30
N VAL A 103 -10.65 -0.31 4.84
CA VAL A 103 -11.70 -0.55 3.83
C VAL A 103 -11.09 -1.02 2.51
N GLY A 104 -10.00 -0.40 2.06
CA GLY A 104 -9.29 -0.81 0.85
C GLY A 104 -8.73 -2.24 0.93
N MET A 105 -8.13 -2.61 2.07
CA MET A 105 -7.64 -3.97 2.31
C MET A 105 -8.78 -4.99 2.37
N LEU A 106 -9.90 -4.66 3.03
CA LEU A 106 -11.07 -5.52 3.06
C LEU A 106 -11.63 -5.74 1.65
N LEU A 107 -11.76 -4.69 0.85
CA LEU A 107 -12.18 -4.79 -0.55
C LEU A 107 -11.21 -5.67 -1.36
N ALA A 108 -9.90 -5.50 -1.19
CA ALA A 108 -8.90 -6.33 -1.87
C ALA A 108 -9.05 -7.81 -1.49
N LEU A 109 -9.29 -8.13 -0.21
CA LEU A 109 -9.52 -9.50 0.26
C LEU A 109 -10.81 -10.09 -0.31
N VAL A 110 -11.91 -9.33 -0.33
CA VAL A 110 -13.19 -9.77 -0.90
C VAL A 110 -13.07 -10.05 -2.39
N ILE A 111 -12.41 -9.16 -3.13
CA ILE A 111 -12.16 -9.34 -4.57
C ILE A 111 -11.29 -10.57 -4.82
N ALA A 112 -10.21 -10.75 -4.06
CA ALA A 112 -9.35 -11.92 -4.19
C ALA A 112 -10.09 -13.23 -3.85
N TRP A 113 -10.92 -13.21 -2.81
CA TRP A 113 -11.75 -14.36 -2.43
C TRP A 113 -12.78 -14.70 -3.53
N LEU A 114 -13.46 -13.70 -4.09
CA LEU A 114 -14.39 -13.89 -5.20
C LEU A 114 -13.67 -14.46 -6.44
N GLN A 115 -12.48 -13.97 -6.76
CA GLN A 115 -11.69 -14.47 -7.89
C GLN A 115 -11.28 -15.93 -7.70
N ILE A 116 -10.94 -16.35 -6.48
CA ILE A 116 -10.57 -17.75 -6.19
C ILE A 116 -11.78 -18.68 -6.30
N ASN A 117 -12.94 -18.28 -5.79
CA ASN A 117 -14.14 -19.11 -5.76
C ASN A 117 -14.87 -19.15 -7.10
N TYR A 118 -15.05 -18.00 -7.75
CA TYR A 118 -15.87 -17.85 -8.95
C TYR A 118 -15.07 -17.79 -10.24
N LYS A 119 -13.72 -17.74 -10.19
CA LYS A 119 -12.83 -17.74 -11.36
C LYS A 119 -13.25 -16.72 -12.42
N LEU A 120 -13.61 -15.52 -11.98
CA LEU A 120 -14.27 -14.47 -12.78
C LEU A 120 -13.46 -14.03 -14.00
N ILE A 121 -12.13 -14.13 -13.91
CA ILE A 121 -11.21 -13.83 -15.01
C ILE A 121 -10.66 -15.15 -15.59
N PRO A 122 -11.31 -15.70 -16.63
CA PRO A 122 -10.81 -16.88 -17.33
C PRO A 122 -9.58 -16.53 -18.18
N LEU A 123 -8.59 -17.43 -18.18
CA LEU A 123 -7.44 -17.33 -19.07
C LEU A 123 -7.83 -17.91 -20.43
N GLN A 124 -8.20 -17.06 -21.40
CA GLN A 124 -8.47 -17.52 -22.76
C GLN A 124 -7.16 -17.81 -23.49
N GLY A 125 -6.74 -19.07 -23.48
CA GLY A 125 -5.61 -19.56 -24.26
C GLY A 125 -5.42 -21.05 -24.08
N GLY A 126 -5.76 -21.85 -25.10
CA GLY A 126 -5.77 -23.32 -25.09
C GLY A 126 -4.41 -24.03 -24.88
N SER A 127 -3.42 -23.35 -24.30
CA SER A 127 -2.08 -23.88 -23.97
C SER A 127 -1.77 -23.85 -22.47
N PHE A 128 -2.65 -23.33 -21.61
CA PHE A 128 -2.46 -23.32 -20.16
C PHE A 128 -3.32 -24.40 -19.50
N LEU A 129 -2.72 -25.25 -18.66
CA LEU A 129 -3.40 -26.30 -17.86
C LEU A 129 -4.34 -25.73 -16.77
N ILE A 130 -4.50 -24.40 -16.68
CA ILE A 130 -5.23 -23.69 -15.63
C ILE A 130 -6.10 -22.62 -16.31
N ASP A 131 -7.42 -22.80 -16.28
CA ASP A 131 -8.39 -21.95 -16.99
C ASP A 131 -8.63 -20.57 -16.33
N TYR A 132 -7.89 -20.21 -15.29
CA TYR A 132 -8.14 -19.03 -14.46
C TYR A 132 -6.86 -18.41 -13.93
N PHE A 133 -6.83 -17.08 -13.78
CA PHE A 133 -5.68 -16.36 -13.24
C PHE A 133 -5.45 -16.74 -11.77
N PRO A 134 -4.34 -17.45 -11.42
CA PRO A 134 -4.14 -17.95 -10.08
C PRO A 134 -3.69 -16.82 -9.14
N VAL A 135 -4.62 -16.31 -8.33
CA VAL A 135 -4.32 -15.31 -7.29
C VAL A 135 -3.77 -15.99 -6.05
N LYS A 136 -2.57 -15.58 -5.61
CA LYS A 136 -1.98 -16.02 -4.34
C LYS A 136 -1.88 -14.83 -3.40
N LEU A 137 -2.62 -14.89 -2.29
CA LEU A 137 -2.52 -13.91 -1.21
C LEU A 137 -1.21 -14.12 -0.45
N GLN A 138 -0.30 -13.15 -0.55
CA GLN A 138 0.96 -13.16 0.19
C GLN A 138 0.91 -12.08 1.27
N TRP A 139 0.93 -12.48 2.54
CA TRP A 139 0.93 -11.56 3.69
C TRP A 139 1.99 -10.43 3.63
N PRO A 140 3.23 -10.67 3.14
CA PRO A 140 4.22 -9.60 3.01
C PRO A 140 3.77 -8.45 2.10
N ASP A 141 3.02 -8.74 1.03
CA ASP A 141 2.56 -7.74 0.06
C ASP A 141 1.53 -6.79 0.74
N PHE A 142 0.66 -7.33 1.60
CA PHE A 142 -0.31 -6.54 2.37
C PHE A 142 0.37 -5.66 3.42
N LEU A 143 1.36 -6.19 4.15
CA LEU A 143 2.11 -5.43 5.14
C LEU A 143 2.91 -4.30 4.49
N LEU A 144 3.52 -4.57 3.34
CA LEU A 144 4.28 -3.60 2.59
C LEU A 144 3.37 -2.45 2.16
N VAL A 145 2.27 -2.73 1.44
CA VAL A 145 1.31 -1.70 1.01
C VAL A 145 0.70 -0.94 2.19
N GLY A 146 0.29 -1.64 3.25
CA GLY A 146 -0.27 -1.01 4.44
C GLY A 146 0.68 -0.03 5.11
N THR A 147 1.96 -0.41 5.22
CA THR A 147 2.99 0.47 5.77
C THR A 147 3.20 1.69 4.86
N THR A 148 3.25 1.50 3.54
CA THR A 148 3.41 2.62 2.59
C THR A 148 2.25 3.61 2.68
N VAL A 149 1.01 3.12 2.78
CA VAL A 149 -0.20 3.97 2.96
C VAL A 149 -0.08 4.83 4.22
N LEU A 150 0.27 4.21 5.35
CA LEU A 150 0.42 4.91 6.63
C LEU A 150 1.52 5.97 6.57
N VAL A 151 2.68 5.65 6.01
CA VAL A 151 3.79 6.59 5.89
C VAL A 151 3.40 7.79 5.03
N ILE A 152 2.79 7.56 3.87
CA ILE A 152 2.37 8.64 2.97
C ILE A 152 1.30 9.52 3.62
N ALA A 153 0.30 8.92 4.28
CA ALA A 153 -0.75 9.68 4.94
C ALA A 153 -0.25 10.50 6.13
N LEU A 154 0.70 9.97 6.91
CA LEU A 154 1.36 10.71 7.99
C LEU A 154 2.16 11.90 7.45
N LEU A 155 2.93 11.70 6.38
CA LEU A 155 3.68 12.78 5.73
C LEU A 155 2.73 13.86 5.17
N ALA A 156 1.63 13.45 4.55
CA ALA A 156 0.62 14.35 4.02
C ALA A 156 -0.08 15.16 5.12
N SER A 157 -0.43 14.54 6.25
CA SER A 157 -1.11 15.20 7.38
C SER A 157 -0.20 16.13 8.19
N TRP A 158 1.13 15.95 8.10
CA TRP A 158 2.07 16.78 8.85
C TRP A 158 2.07 18.25 8.40
N ILE A 159 1.98 18.51 7.10
CA ILE A 159 1.94 19.87 6.55
C ILE A 159 0.74 20.69 7.08
N PRO A 160 -0.53 20.23 6.92
CA PRO A 160 -1.70 20.96 7.39
C PRO A 160 -1.77 21.05 8.92
N SER A 161 -1.34 20.01 9.66
CA SER A 161 -1.35 20.05 11.13
C SER A 161 -0.43 21.14 11.69
N ARG A 162 0.75 21.36 11.08
CA ARG A 162 1.61 22.50 11.43
C ARG A 162 0.97 23.84 11.08
N LYS A 163 0.33 23.94 9.91
CA LYS A 163 -0.36 25.16 9.49
C LYS A 163 -1.49 25.54 10.44
N ALA A 164 -2.27 24.57 10.90
CA ALA A 164 -3.32 24.74 11.90
C ALA A 164 -2.79 25.27 13.24
N ALA A 165 -1.64 24.77 13.69
CA ALA A 165 -1.02 25.19 14.94
C ALA A 165 -0.44 26.62 14.89
N MET A 166 -0.20 27.14 13.68
CA MET A 166 0.37 28.48 13.46
C MET A 166 -0.68 29.55 13.13
N GLN A 167 -1.94 29.19 12.91
CA GLN A 167 -3.00 30.19 12.68
C GLN A 167 -3.12 31.10 13.91
N GLU A 168 -2.78 32.37 13.71
CA GLU A 168 -2.95 33.40 14.73
C GLU A 168 -4.42 33.83 14.80
N PHE A 169 -4.85 34.06 16.03
CA PHE A 169 -6.15 34.56 16.44
C PHE A 169 -6.46 35.89 15.71
N SER A 170 -7.11 35.81 14.54
CA SER A 170 -7.53 36.99 13.81
C SER A 170 -8.95 37.37 14.25
N LEU A 171 -9.05 38.36 15.14
CA LEU A 171 -10.30 39.08 15.40
C LEU A 171 -10.62 39.96 14.18
N ARG A 172 -10.96 39.36 13.03
CA ARG A 172 -11.65 40.11 11.98
C ARG A 172 -13.15 39.96 12.19
N SER A 173 -13.66 40.92 12.94
CA SER A 173 -15.04 41.39 12.80
C SER A 173 -15.20 42.00 11.41
N GLU A 174 -15.70 41.21 10.46
CA GLU A 174 -16.54 41.72 9.37
C GLU A 174 -17.78 40.83 9.27
#